data_AF-A0A6V8PUX9-F1
#
_entry.id   AF-A0A6V8PUX9-F1
#
_cell.length_a   1.000
_cell.length_b   1.000
_cell.length_c   1.000
_cell.angle_alpha   90.00
_cell.angle_beta   90.00
_cell.angle_gamma   90.00
#
_symmetry.space_group_name_H-M   'P 1'
#
loop_
_entity.id
_entity.type
_entity.pdbx_description
1 polymer ?
#
loop_
_entity_poly.entity_id
_entity_poly.type
_entity_poly.pdbx_seq_one_letter_code
_entity_poly.pdbx_strand_id
1 'polypeptide(L)'
;PVPGPGRAPKVGEISQRLSSRATVGRRRARRRFLIGLVALITVVSLVGGIYLAGRWFFVSEKAQEVAPEVTTKAEPAPPTKVEKAPEAKPSPPPKVERAPEAKPSLEIDKSKIKIQVLNGNGVAGEAARIADVLKGSGFDIQAIADADYDAYPHTFIRHKPGQGDIANAVAKEIEEFYPALLYSNLSADADIDIVLILGRDKKGGLVSEPVVDKSKARIDVLNGNGIAGSAREIADLLKRNGFNISYIGDADRYDYAQTVIRYRSGNKDVAQLVADEIKPKYSAILEEEPLLDVELV
;
A
#
# COMPACT_ATOMS: atom_id res chain seq x y z
N PRO A 1 -21.73 56.00 58.77
CA PRO A 1 -22.39 54.83 58.14
C PRO A 1 -21.34 53.76 57.78
N VAL A 2 -21.35 52.62 58.46
CA VAL A 2 -20.44 51.50 58.19
C VAL A 2 -20.99 50.68 57.02
N PRO A 3 -20.20 50.28 56.01
CA PRO A 3 -20.66 49.40 54.96
C PRO A 3 -20.98 48.01 55.52
N GLY A 4 -22.15 47.46 55.19
CA GLY A 4 -22.54 46.11 55.59
C GLY A 4 -21.65 45.03 54.96
N PRO A 5 -21.55 43.82 55.57
CA PRO A 5 -20.66 42.77 55.09
C PRO A 5 -21.04 42.34 53.66
N GLY A 6 -20.08 42.45 52.74
CA GLY A 6 -20.25 42.05 51.35
C GLY A 6 -20.60 40.56 51.24
N ARG A 7 -21.71 40.25 50.57
CA ARG A 7 -22.21 38.88 50.42
C ARG A 7 -21.20 38.06 49.61
N ALA A 8 -20.52 37.09 50.24
CA ALA A 8 -19.58 36.23 49.56
C ALA A 8 -20.26 35.50 48.38
N PRO A 9 -19.63 35.44 47.18
CA PRO A 9 -20.22 34.79 46.01
C PRO A 9 -20.41 33.30 46.28
N LYS A 10 -21.54 32.73 45.84
CA LYS A 10 -21.79 31.29 46.01
C LYS A 10 -20.80 30.50 45.15
N VAL A 11 -20.29 29.38 45.67
CA VAL A 11 -19.22 28.57 45.05
C VAL A 11 -19.47 28.29 43.56
N GLY A 12 -20.72 28.01 43.16
CA GLY A 12 -21.08 27.77 41.76
C GLY A 12 -20.88 28.96 40.80
N GLU A 13 -21.01 30.22 41.26
CA GLU A 13 -20.76 31.40 40.43
C GLU A 13 -19.28 31.57 40.10
N ILE A 14 -18.40 31.15 41.02
CA ILE A 14 -16.94 31.18 40.82
C ILE A 14 -16.56 30.19 39.70
N SER A 15 -17.07 28.96 39.76
CA SER A 15 -16.83 27.93 38.74
C SER A 15 -17.29 28.35 37.34
N GLN A 16 -18.46 29.00 37.21
CA GLN A 16 -18.93 29.51 35.91
C GLN A 16 -18.07 30.67 35.36
N ARG A 17 -17.54 31.54 36.23
CA ARG A 17 -16.64 32.65 35.83
C ARG A 17 -15.23 32.17 35.45
N LEU A 18 -14.80 31.01 35.94
CA LEU A 18 -13.55 30.38 35.54
C LEU A 18 -13.67 29.64 34.20
N SER A 19 -14.72 28.86 33.98
CA SER A 19 -14.92 28.11 32.73
C SER A 19 -15.17 29.02 31.51
N SER A 20 -15.92 30.12 31.69
CA SER A 20 -16.12 31.15 30.66
C SER A 20 -14.81 31.89 30.29
N ARG A 21 -13.93 32.17 31.26
CA ARG A 21 -12.60 32.75 30.96
C ARG A 21 -11.68 31.77 30.22
N ALA A 22 -11.65 30.49 30.62
CA ALA A 22 -10.82 29.47 29.98
C ALA A 22 -11.21 29.21 28.51
N THR A 23 -12.51 29.22 28.20
CA THR A 23 -13.02 28.99 26.84
C THR A 23 -12.74 30.15 25.88
N VAL A 24 -12.82 31.41 26.33
CA VAL A 24 -12.48 32.58 25.50
C VAL A 24 -10.97 32.62 25.16
N GLY A 25 -10.11 32.26 26.11
CA GLY A 25 -8.66 32.17 25.87
C GLY A 25 -8.31 31.18 24.76
N ARG A 26 -8.85 29.95 24.83
CA ARG A 26 -8.64 28.90 23.82
C ARG A 26 -9.11 29.32 22.41
N ARG A 27 -10.21 30.09 22.29
CA ARG A 27 -10.66 30.62 20.98
C ARG A 27 -9.70 31.64 20.37
N ARG A 28 -9.10 32.53 21.18
CA ARG A 28 -8.09 33.51 20.69
C ARG A 28 -6.78 32.84 20.27
N ALA A 29 -6.33 31.82 21.01
CA ALA A 29 -5.13 31.04 20.65
C ALA A 29 -5.31 30.31 19.31
N ARG A 30 -6.39 29.53 19.15
CA ARG A 30 -6.71 28.82 17.90
C ARG A 30 -6.78 29.73 16.68
N ARG A 31 -7.35 30.94 16.80
CA ARG A 31 -7.41 31.91 15.69
C ARG A 31 -6.02 32.42 15.27
N ARG A 32 -5.07 32.55 16.20
CA ARG A 32 -3.67 32.93 15.88
C ARG A 32 -2.92 31.79 15.18
N PHE A 33 -3.04 30.56 15.68
CA PHE A 33 -2.45 29.37 15.08
C PHE A 33 -2.93 29.17 13.63
N LEU A 34 -4.25 29.25 13.40
CA LEU A 34 -4.84 29.07 12.06
C LEU A 34 -4.34 30.09 11.02
N ILE A 35 -4.07 31.33 11.44
CA ILE A 35 -3.50 32.37 10.56
C ILE A 35 -2.05 32.05 10.18
N GLY A 36 -1.25 31.52 11.11
CA GLY A 36 0.12 31.08 10.84
C GLY A 36 0.17 29.89 9.88
N LEU A 37 -0.70 28.89 10.08
CA LEU A 37 -0.78 27.69 9.23
C LEU A 37 -1.11 28.04 7.77
N VAL A 38 -2.09 28.92 7.54
CA VAL A 38 -2.46 29.38 6.19
C VAL A 38 -1.30 30.10 5.50
N ALA A 39 -0.54 30.94 6.23
CA ALA A 39 0.62 31.64 5.69
C ALA A 39 1.76 30.70 5.30
N LEU A 40 1.98 29.61 6.05
CA LEU A 40 2.99 28.61 5.70
C LEU A 40 2.60 27.85 4.42
N ILE A 41 1.34 27.43 4.30
CA ILE A 41 0.81 26.72 3.12
C ILE A 41 0.96 27.57 1.85
N THR A 42 0.62 28.86 1.89
CA THR A 42 0.75 29.72 0.70
C THR A 42 2.19 29.90 0.22
N VAL A 43 3.19 29.90 1.12
CA VAL A 43 4.62 29.92 0.74
C VAL A 43 5.03 28.61 0.08
N VAL A 44 4.62 27.46 0.62
CA VAL A 44 4.92 26.14 0.02
C VAL A 44 4.27 26.00 -1.36
N SER A 45 3.01 26.44 -1.53
CA SER A 45 2.33 26.43 -2.83
C SER A 45 3.00 27.32 -3.89
N LEU A 46 3.56 28.48 -3.50
CA LEU A 46 4.30 29.34 -4.42
C LEU A 46 5.59 28.67 -4.92
N VAL A 47 6.38 28.07 -4.03
CA VAL A 47 7.62 27.37 -4.40
C VAL A 47 7.32 26.12 -5.25
N GLY A 48 6.32 25.33 -4.86
CA GLY A 48 5.89 24.15 -5.62
C GLY A 48 5.32 24.49 -7.00
N GLY A 49 4.57 25.60 -7.12
CA GLY A 49 4.02 26.08 -8.40
C GLY A 49 5.10 26.46 -9.41
N ILE A 50 6.18 27.13 -8.96
CA ILE A 50 7.33 27.47 -9.81
C ILE A 50 8.02 26.19 -10.31
N TYR A 51 8.20 25.19 -9.44
CA TYR A 51 8.82 23.91 -9.81
C TYR A 51 7.98 23.09 -10.81
N LEU A 52 6.64 23.08 -10.63
CA LEU A 52 5.73 22.37 -11.52
C LEU A 52 5.60 23.06 -12.90
N ALA A 53 5.56 24.39 -12.95
CA ALA A 53 5.53 25.15 -14.21
C ALA A 53 6.77 24.85 -15.08
N GLY A 54 7.96 24.73 -14.46
CA GLY A 54 9.20 24.37 -15.14
C GLY A 54 9.19 23.00 -15.80
N ARG A 55 8.39 22.03 -15.31
CA ARG A 55 8.23 20.71 -15.95
C ARG A 55 7.26 20.69 -17.12
N TRP A 56 6.32 21.64 -17.19
CA TRP A 56 5.30 21.65 -18.25
C TRP A 56 5.85 22.20 -19.58
N PHE A 57 6.73 23.19 -19.51
CA PHE A 57 7.26 23.89 -20.70
C PHE A 57 8.19 23.04 -21.59
N PHE A 58 8.74 21.93 -21.09
CA PHE A 58 9.72 21.10 -21.80
C PHE A 58 9.14 19.88 -22.53
N VAL A 59 7.81 19.70 -22.52
CA VAL A 59 7.13 18.51 -23.08
C VAL A 59 6.46 18.79 -24.44
N SER A 60 6.26 20.05 -24.81
CA SER A 60 5.34 20.47 -25.88
C SER A 60 5.94 20.55 -27.30
N GLU A 61 7.01 19.80 -27.61
CA GLU A 61 7.75 19.96 -28.88
C GLU A 61 7.80 18.69 -29.78
N LYS A 62 7.10 17.60 -29.41
CA LYS A 62 7.03 16.37 -30.22
C LYS A 62 5.65 15.71 -30.31
N ALA A 63 4.73 16.38 -31.03
CA ALA A 63 3.61 15.72 -31.70
C ALA A 63 3.03 16.60 -32.80
N GLN A 64 3.25 16.25 -34.07
CA GLN A 64 2.34 16.61 -35.16
C GLN A 64 2.33 15.48 -36.20
N GLU A 65 1.12 15.07 -36.58
CA GLU A 65 0.81 13.89 -37.39
C GLU A 65 -0.18 14.30 -38.48
N VAL A 66 -0.03 13.77 -39.71
CA VAL A 66 -0.93 14.08 -40.84
C VAL A 66 -1.17 12.83 -41.69
N ALA A 67 -2.41 12.65 -42.15
CA ALA A 67 -2.94 11.43 -42.77
C ALA A 67 -2.96 11.47 -44.33
N PRO A 68 -3.33 10.37 -45.04
CA PRO A 68 -3.06 10.19 -46.48
C PRO A 68 -4.31 10.13 -47.41
N GLU A 69 -4.10 10.31 -48.73
CA GLU A 69 -4.86 9.70 -49.87
C GLU A 69 -4.02 9.82 -51.18
N VAL A 70 -3.66 8.73 -51.91
CA VAL A 70 -4.38 8.02 -53.02
C VAL A 70 -4.45 8.81 -54.36
N THR A 71 -3.72 8.43 -55.43
CA THR A 71 -4.26 7.52 -56.48
C THR A 71 -3.21 6.82 -57.38
N THR A 72 -3.22 5.48 -57.34
CA THR A 72 -3.40 4.49 -58.44
C THR A 72 -2.88 4.72 -59.88
N LYS A 73 -2.09 3.75 -60.42
CA LYS A 73 -2.24 3.24 -61.81
C LYS A 73 -1.65 1.83 -62.07
N ALA A 74 -2.48 0.96 -62.68
CA ALA A 74 -2.19 -0.25 -63.49
C ALA A 74 -1.76 -1.60 -62.86
N GLU A 75 -2.33 -2.65 -63.46
CA GLU A 75 -2.38 -4.12 -63.29
C GLU A 75 -2.41 -4.70 -64.75
N PRO A 76 -2.21 -6.00 -65.13
CA PRO A 76 -2.01 -7.29 -64.40
C PRO A 76 -0.76 -8.12 -64.82
N ALA A 77 -0.68 -9.39 -64.36
CA ALA A 77 0.26 -10.47 -64.74
C ALA A 77 -0.35 -11.38 -65.88
N PRO A 78 0.04 -12.67 -66.16
CA PRO A 78 1.13 -13.58 -65.70
C PRO A 78 1.80 -14.31 -66.94
N PRO A 79 2.22 -15.62 -66.99
CA PRO A 79 2.71 -16.59 -65.98
C PRO A 79 4.05 -17.34 -66.30
N THR A 80 4.67 -17.90 -65.25
CA THR A 80 5.38 -19.21 -65.12
C THR A 80 6.02 -19.96 -66.31
N LYS A 81 7.33 -20.28 -66.20
CA LYS A 81 7.88 -21.64 -66.52
C LYS A 81 9.16 -21.97 -65.71
N VAL A 82 9.50 -23.26 -65.59
CA VAL A 82 10.54 -23.84 -64.71
C VAL A 82 11.61 -24.60 -65.51
N GLU A 83 12.89 -24.31 -65.26
CA GLU A 83 14.06 -25.22 -65.35
C GLU A 83 15.25 -24.49 -64.63
N LYS A 84 16.15 -25.04 -63.78
CA LYS A 84 16.37 -26.36 -63.11
C LYS A 84 17.58 -26.29 -62.15
N ALA A 85 17.78 -27.32 -61.33
CA ALA A 85 18.88 -27.41 -60.35
C ALA A 85 20.15 -28.11 -60.90
N PRO A 86 21.30 -27.88 -60.26
CA PRO A 86 22.33 -28.89 -60.03
C PRO A 86 22.50 -29.20 -58.53
N GLU A 87 22.91 -30.42 -58.21
CA GLU A 87 23.05 -30.93 -56.83
C GLU A 87 24.36 -30.48 -56.16
N ALA A 88 24.33 -30.30 -54.83
CA ALA A 88 25.51 -30.15 -54.00
C ALA A 88 25.57 -31.26 -52.93
N LYS A 89 26.74 -31.86 -52.74
CA LYS A 89 26.96 -32.97 -51.79
C LYS A 89 26.86 -32.49 -50.33
N PRO A 90 26.42 -33.36 -49.39
CA PRO A 90 26.35 -33.02 -47.98
C PRO A 90 27.76 -32.88 -47.36
N SER A 91 27.97 -31.80 -46.61
CA SER A 91 29.10 -31.66 -45.69
C SER A 91 28.88 -32.44 -44.40
N PRO A 92 29.95 -32.86 -43.68
CA PRO A 92 29.83 -33.57 -42.41
C PRO A 92 29.18 -32.70 -41.31
N PRO A 93 28.52 -33.32 -40.31
CA PRO A 93 27.86 -32.59 -39.23
C PRO A 93 28.86 -31.84 -38.34
N PRO A 94 28.48 -30.68 -37.79
CA PRO A 94 29.34 -29.92 -36.88
C PRO A 94 29.62 -30.71 -35.59
N LYS A 95 30.87 -30.64 -35.14
CA LYS A 95 31.34 -31.24 -33.89
C LYS A 95 30.61 -30.61 -32.70
N VAL A 96 30.18 -31.41 -31.73
CA VAL A 96 29.50 -30.93 -30.52
C VAL A 96 30.47 -30.12 -29.66
N GLU A 97 30.42 -28.80 -29.79
CA GLU A 97 31.08 -27.87 -28.88
C GLU A 97 30.22 -27.72 -27.63
N ARG A 98 30.58 -28.50 -26.61
CA ARG A 98 29.88 -28.53 -25.33
C ARG A 98 30.11 -27.18 -24.64
N ALA A 99 29.03 -26.42 -24.41
CA ALA A 99 29.10 -25.15 -23.70
C ALA A 99 29.81 -25.30 -22.35
N PRO A 100 30.58 -24.28 -21.91
CA PRO A 100 31.44 -24.38 -20.73
C PRO A 100 30.67 -24.73 -19.46
N GLU A 101 31.38 -25.38 -18.55
CA GLU A 101 30.81 -26.11 -17.42
C GLU A 101 30.06 -25.19 -16.44
N ALA A 102 29.04 -25.74 -15.79
CA ALA A 102 28.25 -25.02 -14.81
C ALA A 102 29.16 -24.48 -13.69
N LYS A 103 28.92 -23.22 -13.28
CA LYS A 103 29.56 -22.65 -12.09
C LYS A 103 29.39 -23.62 -10.91
N PRO A 104 30.40 -23.81 -10.05
CA PRO A 104 30.26 -24.68 -8.89
C PRO A 104 29.09 -24.18 -8.04
N SER A 105 28.05 -25.01 -7.93
CA SER A 105 26.99 -24.79 -6.96
C SER A 105 27.63 -24.89 -5.58
N LEU A 106 27.69 -23.78 -4.85
CA LEU A 106 28.09 -23.82 -3.45
C LEU A 106 27.13 -24.76 -2.73
N GLU A 107 27.68 -25.80 -2.11
CA GLU A 107 26.89 -26.77 -1.34
C GLU A 107 26.53 -26.10 0.00
N ILE A 108 25.44 -25.32 -0.03
CA ILE A 108 24.94 -24.58 1.11
C ILE A 108 24.51 -25.59 2.18
N ASP A 109 25.25 -25.61 3.28
CA ASP A 109 24.90 -26.41 4.46
C ASP A 109 23.67 -25.81 5.16
N LYS A 110 22.50 -26.17 4.63
CA LYS A 110 21.17 -25.77 5.12
C LYS A 110 20.97 -26.06 6.61
N SER A 111 21.68 -27.05 7.18
CA SER A 111 21.53 -27.47 8.58
C SER A 111 22.13 -26.50 9.60
N LYS A 112 22.99 -25.57 9.15
CA LYS A 112 23.63 -24.55 9.99
C LYS A 112 22.90 -23.21 10.00
N ILE A 113 21.81 -23.08 9.25
CA ILE A 113 21.09 -21.82 9.05
C ILE A 113 19.93 -21.75 10.02
N LYS A 114 19.93 -20.75 10.91
CA LYS A 114 18.88 -20.58 11.90
C LYS A 114 17.65 -19.91 11.29
N ILE A 115 16.63 -20.68 10.96
CA ILE A 115 15.37 -20.15 10.42
C ILE A 115 14.28 -20.05 11.50
N GLN A 116 13.57 -18.93 11.51
CA GLN A 116 12.31 -18.75 12.23
C GLN A 116 11.15 -18.66 11.23
N VAL A 117 10.03 -19.35 11.54
CA VAL A 117 8.79 -19.26 10.76
C VAL A 117 7.70 -18.61 11.61
N LEU A 118 7.12 -17.53 11.09
CA LEU A 118 6.09 -16.72 11.75
C LEU A 118 4.76 -16.80 11.00
N ASN A 119 3.69 -17.11 11.73
CA ASN A 119 2.32 -17.06 11.22
C ASN A 119 1.83 -15.61 11.18
N GLY A 120 1.83 -15.02 9.99
CA GLY A 120 1.36 -13.66 9.75
C GLY A 120 0.00 -13.57 9.05
N ASN A 121 -0.72 -14.69 8.90
CA ASN A 121 -1.91 -14.76 8.04
C ASN A 121 -3.22 -15.17 8.74
N GLY A 122 -3.13 -15.61 10.00
CA GLY A 122 -4.29 -15.97 10.82
C GLY A 122 -4.78 -17.41 10.63
N VAL A 123 -4.10 -18.23 9.82
CA VAL A 123 -4.43 -19.65 9.64
C VAL A 123 -3.71 -20.47 10.71
N ALA A 124 -4.47 -20.97 11.68
CA ALA A 124 -3.94 -21.76 12.79
C ALA A 124 -3.13 -22.99 12.29
N GLY A 125 -1.89 -23.12 12.77
CA GLY A 125 -0.98 -24.23 12.43
C GLY A 125 -0.23 -24.09 11.09
N GLU A 126 -0.51 -23.07 10.27
CA GLU A 126 0.08 -22.95 8.92
C GLU A 126 1.61 -22.72 8.96
N ALA A 127 2.11 -21.97 9.95
CA ALA A 127 3.55 -21.81 10.17
C ALA A 127 4.25 -23.13 10.56
N ALA A 128 3.57 -24.02 11.29
CA ALA A 128 4.10 -25.36 11.58
C ALA A 128 4.13 -26.22 10.31
N ARG A 129 3.06 -26.18 9.49
CA ARG A 129 3.01 -26.88 8.19
C ARG A 129 4.17 -26.48 7.27
N ILE A 130 4.46 -25.19 7.15
CA ILE A 130 5.58 -24.71 6.32
C ILE A 130 6.94 -25.02 6.96
N ALA A 131 7.08 -24.94 8.28
CA ALA A 131 8.29 -25.38 8.97
C ALA A 131 8.60 -26.86 8.70
N ASP A 132 7.60 -27.73 8.68
CA ASP A 132 7.79 -29.15 8.39
C ASP A 132 8.16 -29.44 6.92
N VAL A 133 7.66 -28.62 5.97
CA VAL A 133 8.14 -28.65 4.57
C VAL A 133 9.63 -28.26 4.51
N LEU A 134 10.03 -27.16 5.16
CA LEU A 134 11.43 -26.71 5.17
C LEU A 134 12.38 -27.72 5.83
N LYS A 135 11.96 -28.36 6.93
CA LYS A 135 12.70 -29.48 7.56
C LYS A 135 12.86 -30.67 6.61
N GLY A 136 11.79 -31.04 5.91
CA GLY A 136 11.79 -32.14 4.93
C GLY A 136 12.84 -31.93 3.83
N SER A 137 13.09 -30.68 3.45
CA SER A 137 14.11 -30.29 2.48
C SER A 137 15.45 -29.85 3.10
N GLY A 138 15.69 -30.18 4.37
CA GLY A 138 17.01 -30.10 5.02
C GLY A 138 17.37 -28.78 5.71
N PHE A 139 16.43 -27.85 5.88
CA PHE A 139 16.66 -26.63 6.67
C PHE A 139 16.42 -26.87 8.17
N ASP A 140 17.19 -26.20 9.02
CA ASP A 140 16.94 -26.17 10.46
C ASP A 140 15.96 -25.05 10.84
N ILE A 141 14.92 -25.41 11.60
CA ILE A 141 13.87 -24.47 12.06
C ILE A 141 13.97 -24.31 13.57
N GLN A 142 14.65 -23.24 13.98
CA GLN A 142 14.92 -22.89 15.38
C GLN A 142 13.68 -22.43 16.14
N ALA A 143 12.72 -21.78 15.46
CA ALA A 143 11.52 -21.25 16.09
C ALA A 143 10.30 -21.24 15.16
N ILE A 144 9.14 -21.53 15.74
CA ILE A 144 7.81 -21.40 15.11
C ILE A 144 6.94 -20.59 16.06
N ALA A 145 6.35 -19.50 15.60
CA ALA A 145 5.50 -18.63 16.41
C ALA A 145 4.46 -17.89 15.55
N ASP A 146 3.60 -17.10 16.18
CA ASP A 146 2.80 -16.09 15.49
C ASP A 146 3.63 -14.80 15.28
N ALA A 147 3.29 -14.02 14.25
CA ALA A 147 3.91 -12.74 13.97
C ALA A 147 3.34 -11.61 14.86
N ASP A 148 3.92 -10.41 14.77
CA ASP A 148 3.41 -9.20 15.41
C ASP A 148 2.05 -8.71 14.86
N TYR A 149 1.57 -9.30 13.75
CA TYR A 149 0.26 -9.03 13.16
C TYR A 149 -0.26 -10.27 12.39
N ASP A 150 -1.58 -10.53 12.42
CA ASP A 150 -2.20 -11.72 11.83
C ASP A 150 -2.70 -11.54 10.39
N ALA A 151 -2.47 -10.36 9.80
CA ALA A 151 -3.00 -9.96 8.50
C ALA A 151 -1.96 -9.34 7.55
N TYR A 152 -0.77 -9.93 7.47
CA TYR A 152 0.19 -9.58 6.42
C TYR A 152 -0.39 -9.90 5.04
N PRO A 153 -0.41 -8.94 4.10
CA PRO A 153 -0.97 -9.16 2.76
C PRO A 153 -0.06 -10.02 1.88
N HIS A 154 1.23 -10.09 2.19
CA HIS A 154 2.25 -10.81 1.44
C HIS A 154 3.13 -11.66 2.34
N THR A 155 3.71 -12.71 1.77
CA THR A 155 4.72 -13.54 2.43
C THR A 155 6.09 -12.87 2.32
N PHE A 156 6.81 -12.77 3.44
CA PHE A 156 8.09 -12.08 3.53
C PHE A 156 9.21 -13.02 3.98
N ILE A 157 10.37 -12.96 3.32
CA ILE A 157 11.60 -13.59 3.80
C ILE A 157 12.59 -12.48 4.13
N ARG A 158 12.74 -12.20 5.42
CA ARG A 158 13.78 -11.30 5.94
C ARG A 158 15.04 -12.12 6.22
N HIS A 159 16.20 -11.65 5.78
CA HIS A 159 17.48 -12.35 5.98
C HIS A 159 18.61 -11.39 6.33
N LYS A 160 19.71 -11.92 6.86
CA LYS A 160 20.94 -11.13 7.09
C LYS A 160 21.64 -10.77 5.78
N PRO A 161 22.47 -9.70 5.79
CA PRO A 161 23.42 -9.44 4.70
C PRO A 161 24.24 -10.68 4.34
N GLY A 162 24.44 -10.92 3.04
CA GLY A 162 25.18 -12.09 2.52
C GLY A 162 24.39 -13.40 2.43
N GLN A 163 23.22 -13.52 3.06
CA GLN A 163 22.43 -14.78 3.07
C GLN A 163 21.37 -14.86 1.94
N GLY A 164 21.47 -14.01 0.91
CA GLY A 164 20.47 -13.91 -0.16
C GLY A 164 20.25 -15.20 -0.94
N ASP A 165 21.29 -15.99 -1.21
CA ASP A 165 21.16 -17.28 -1.90
C ASP A 165 20.37 -18.31 -1.08
N ILE A 166 20.50 -18.24 0.25
CA ILE A 166 19.80 -19.09 1.20
C ILE A 166 18.32 -18.65 1.30
N ALA A 167 18.07 -17.34 1.37
CA ALA A 167 16.73 -16.77 1.30
C ALA A 167 16.00 -17.14 0.00
N ASN A 168 16.71 -17.15 -1.15
CA ASN A 168 16.19 -17.64 -2.42
C ASN A 168 15.90 -19.15 -2.39
N ALA A 169 16.74 -19.95 -1.74
CA ALA A 169 16.49 -21.38 -1.57
C ALA A 169 15.24 -21.65 -0.72
N VAL A 170 15.04 -20.91 0.37
CA VAL A 170 13.83 -20.98 1.21
C VAL A 170 12.59 -20.52 0.42
N ALA A 171 12.70 -19.43 -0.35
CA ALA A 171 11.62 -18.91 -1.20
C ALA A 171 11.16 -19.96 -2.23
N LYS A 172 12.11 -20.60 -2.91
CA LYS A 172 11.87 -21.65 -3.89
C LYS A 172 11.22 -22.89 -3.26
N GLU A 173 11.62 -23.26 -2.05
CA GLU A 173 11.09 -24.42 -1.32
C GLU A 173 9.60 -24.26 -0.97
N ILE A 174 9.16 -23.03 -0.67
CA ILE A 174 7.75 -22.72 -0.35
C ILE A 174 6.96 -22.22 -1.56
N GLU A 175 7.57 -22.09 -2.74
CA GLU A 175 7.02 -21.35 -3.87
C GLU A 175 5.68 -21.91 -4.37
N GLU A 176 5.44 -23.22 -4.25
CA GLU A 176 4.15 -23.83 -4.58
C GLU A 176 3.00 -23.29 -3.71
N PHE A 177 3.29 -22.94 -2.44
CA PHE A 177 2.32 -22.46 -1.47
C PHE A 177 2.27 -20.94 -1.34
N TYR A 178 3.40 -20.25 -1.48
CA TYR A 178 3.54 -18.83 -1.15
C TYR A 178 4.53 -18.11 -2.08
N PRO A 179 4.15 -16.95 -2.68
CA PRO A 179 5.09 -16.08 -3.38
C PRO A 179 5.82 -15.17 -2.38
N ALA A 180 7.07 -15.48 -2.05
CA ALA A 180 7.82 -14.74 -1.05
C ALA A 180 8.55 -13.49 -1.58
N LEU A 181 8.43 -12.37 -0.87
CA LEU A 181 9.21 -11.15 -1.10
C LEU A 181 10.45 -11.11 -0.18
N LEU A 182 11.64 -10.97 -0.75
CA LEU A 182 12.92 -11.05 -0.02
C LEU A 182 13.43 -9.67 0.42
N TYR A 183 13.89 -9.57 1.66
CA TYR A 183 14.45 -8.34 2.25
C TYR A 183 15.72 -8.64 3.06
N SER A 184 16.84 -8.01 2.67
CA SER A 184 18.13 -8.09 3.39
C SER A 184 18.17 -7.12 4.59
N ASN A 185 17.19 -7.21 5.50
CA ASN A 185 16.96 -6.21 6.55
C ASN A 185 17.00 -6.76 7.99
N LEU A 186 17.54 -7.96 8.23
CA LEU A 186 17.93 -8.37 9.58
C LEU A 186 19.28 -7.77 9.96
N SER A 187 19.50 -7.51 11.25
CA SER A 187 20.83 -7.16 11.76
C SER A 187 21.81 -8.32 11.56
N ALA A 188 23.08 -8.02 11.24
CA ALA A 188 24.13 -9.02 11.18
C ALA A 188 24.27 -9.78 12.51
N ASP A 189 24.09 -9.06 13.62
CA ASP A 189 24.20 -9.57 15.01
C ASP A 189 22.94 -10.29 15.51
N ALA A 190 21.92 -10.49 14.67
CA ALA A 190 20.69 -11.19 15.09
C ALA A 190 20.94 -12.69 15.37
N ASP A 191 20.27 -13.23 16.38
CA ASP A 191 20.37 -14.68 16.69
C ASP A 191 19.77 -15.58 15.59
N ILE A 192 18.86 -15.05 14.78
CA ILE A 192 18.19 -15.74 13.67
C ILE A 192 18.76 -15.23 12.33
N ASP A 193 19.01 -16.15 11.41
CA ASP A 193 19.58 -15.88 10.09
C ASP A 193 18.49 -15.52 9.06
N ILE A 194 17.36 -16.23 9.10
CA ILE A 194 16.21 -16.00 8.21
C ILE A 194 14.91 -16.00 9.02
N VAL A 195 14.08 -14.97 8.83
CA VAL A 195 12.70 -14.90 9.34
C VAL A 195 11.74 -14.97 8.16
N LEU A 196 11.02 -16.09 8.04
CA LEU A 196 9.91 -16.27 7.10
C LEU A 196 8.60 -15.88 7.78
N ILE A 197 7.88 -14.89 7.24
CA ILE A 197 6.57 -14.43 7.72
C ILE A 197 5.54 -14.81 6.66
N LEU A 198 4.59 -15.69 7.00
CA LEU A 198 3.57 -16.14 6.06
C LEU A 198 2.45 -15.11 5.91
N GLY A 199 2.15 -14.71 4.67
CA GLY A 199 1.07 -13.78 4.33
C GLY A 199 -0.23 -14.47 3.96
N ARG A 200 -1.25 -13.67 3.66
CA ARG A 200 -2.56 -14.11 3.16
C ARG A 200 -2.58 -14.43 1.66
N ASP A 201 -1.42 -14.35 1.00
CA ASP A 201 -1.17 -14.65 -0.42
C ASP A 201 -0.94 -16.15 -0.72
N LYS A 202 -1.61 -17.03 0.03
CA LYS A 202 -1.48 -18.49 -0.11
C LYS A 202 -2.01 -18.97 -1.47
N LYS A 203 -1.12 -19.47 -2.34
CA LYS A 203 -1.47 -20.14 -3.60
C LYS A 203 -2.33 -21.38 -3.32
N GLY A 204 -3.35 -21.59 -4.14
CA GLY A 204 -4.24 -22.78 -4.07
C GLY A 204 -5.12 -22.88 -2.83
N GLY A 205 -4.95 -22.01 -1.83
CA GLY A 205 -5.95 -21.84 -0.78
C GLY A 205 -7.24 -21.29 -1.38
N LEU A 206 -8.38 -21.69 -0.83
CA LEU A 206 -9.56 -20.84 -0.93
C LEU A 206 -9.20 -19.52 -0.28
N VAL A 207 -9.15 -18.45 -1.07
CA VAL A 207 -9.17 -17.09 -0.52
C VAL A 207 -10.53 -16.87 0.11
N SER A 208 -10.65 -17.25 1.38
CA SER A 208 -10.94 -16.20 2.35
C SER A 208 -9.88 -15.14 2.12
N GLU A 209 -10.25 -14.10 1.36
CA GLU A 209 -9.55 -12.81 1.41
C GLU A 209 -9.30 -12.45 2.88
N PRO A 210 -8.33 -11.58 3.20
CA PRO A 210 -8.34 -10.92 4.51
C PRO A 210 -9.77 -10.48 4.81
N VAL A 211 -10.43 -11.12 5.79
CA VAL A 211 -11.80 -10.75 6.19
C VAL A 211 -11.65 -9.49 7.02
N VAL A 212 -11.40 -8.40 6.30
CA VAL A 212 -11.33 -7.03 6.78
C VAL A 212 -12.70 -6.77 7.38
N ASP A 213 -12.77 -6.85 8.69
CA ASP A 213 -13.99 -6.62 9.44
C ASP A 213 -14.39 -5.16 9.25
N LYS A 214 -15.25 -4.94 8.27
CA LYS A 214 -15.82 -3.65 7.85
C LYS A 214 -16.45 -2.88 9.04
N SER A 215 -16.75 -3.57 10.16
CA SER A 215 -17.30 -2.95 11.36
C SER A 215 -16.26 -2.39 12.34
N LYS A 216 -14.98 -2.82 12.28
CA LYS A 216 -13.92 -2.35 13.18
C LYS A 216 -13.55 -0.88 12.96
N ALA A 217 -13.54 -0.43 11.71
CA ALA A 217 -13.26 0.96 11.37
C ALA A 217 -14.52 1.82 11.49
N ARG A 218 -14.44 2.89 12.28
CA ARG A 218 -15.49 3.91 12.36
C ARG A 218 -15.31 4.89 11.21
N ILE A 219 -16.26 4.93 10.27
CA ILE A 219 -16.20 5.75 9.05
C ILE A 219 -17.09 6.98 9.19
N ASP A 220 -16.54 8.16 8.93
CA ASP A 220 -17.26 9.43 8.88
C ASP A 220 -17.45 9.85 7.41
N VAL A 221 -18.70 10.09 6.98
CA VAL A 221 -19.02 10.43 5.59
C VAL A 221 -19.37 11.91 5.48
N LEU A 222 -18.53 12.67 4.77
CA LEU A 222 -18.61 14.13 4.68
C LEU A 222 -18.99 14.59 3.26
N ASN A 223 -19.91 15.55 3.17
CA ASN A 223 -20.36 16.13 1.90
C ASN A 223 -19.39 17.22 1.41
N GLY A 224 -18.52 16.86 0.48
CA GLY A 224 -17.55 17.79 -0.13
C GLY A 224 -17.96 18.37 -1.49
N ASN A 225 -19.10 18.01 -2.06
CA ASN A 225 -19.46 18.34 -3.46
C ASN A 225 -20.66 19.30 -3.63
N GLY A 226 -21.25 19.78 -2.51
CA GLY A 226 -22.38 20.71 -2.51
C GLY A 226 -23.74 20.11 -2.92
N ILE A 227 -23.82 18.83 -3.32
CA ILE A 227 -25.07 18.17 -3.67
C ILE A 227 -25.79 17.74 -2.40
N ALA A 228 -27.03 18.19 -2.22
CA ALA A 228 -27.83 17.86 -1.05
C ALA A 228 -28.09 16.33 -0.98
N GLY A 229 -27.64 15.71 0.12
CA GLY A 229 -27.91 14.30 0.43
C GLY A 229 -26.83 13.30 0.02
N SER A 230 -25.82 13.65 -0.80
CA SER A 230 -24.80 12.69 -1.29
C SER A 230 -24.07 11.93 -0.18
N ALA A 231 -23.71 12.59 0.93
CA ALA A 231 -23.08 11.92 2.07
C ALA A 231 -23.99 10.90 2.76
N ARG A 232 -25.32 11.09 2.75
CA ARG A 232 -26.28 10.13 3.31
C ARG A 232 -26.48 8.94 2.39
N GLU A 233 -26.59 9.16 1.10
CA GLU A 233 -26.69 8.10 0.09
C GLU A 233 -25.51 7.13 0.16
N ILE A 234 -24.28 7.66 0.27
CA ILE A 234 -23.06 6.87 0.42
C ILE A 234 -22.96 6.21 1.80
N ALA A 235 -23.35 6.90 2.88
CA ALA A 235 -23.43 6.27 4.20
C ALA A 235 -24.41 5.09 4.23
N ASP A 236 -25.58 5.21 3.58
CA ASP A 236 -26.57 4.14 3.50
C ASP A 236 -26.09 2.98 2.61
N LEU A 237 -25.33 3.25 1.53
CA LEU A 237 -24.65 2.23 0.73
C LEU A 237 -23.62 1.45 1.55
N LEU A 238 -22.69 2.16 2.20
CA LEU A 238 -21.65 1.55 3.01
C LEU A 238 -22.25 0.76 4.18
N LYS A 239 -23.27 1.31 4.86
CA LYS A 239 -23.96 0.63 5.97
C LYS A 239 -24.68 -0.64 5.53
N ARG A 240 -25.30 -0.68 4.34
CA ARG A 240 -25.89 -1.92 3.78
C ARG A 240 -24.84 -3.01 3.55
N ASN A 241 -23.62 -2.61 3.20
CA ASN A 241 -22.50 -3.51 2.90
C ASN A 241 -21.59 -3.83 4.10
N GLY A 242 -22.05 -3.58 5.33
CA GLY A 242 -21.41 -4.00 6.58
C GLY A 242 -20.45 -2.98 7.22
N PHE A 243 -20.31 -1.78 6.67
CA PHE A 243 -19.41 -0.75 7.22
C PHE A 243 -20.03 0.00 8.42
N ASN A 244 -19.20 0.29 9.43
CA ASN A 244 -19.61 1.00 10.65
C ASN A 244 -19.56 2.53 10.48
N ILE A 245 -20.66 3.11 10.02
CA ILE A 245 -20.80 4.57 9.88
C ILE A 245 -20.96 5.24 11.24
N SER A 246 -20.03 6.13 11.55
CA SER A 246 -19.90 6.89 12.79
C SER A 246 -20.56 8.27 12.72
N TYR A 247 -20.40 8.97 11.60
CA TYR A 247 -20.91 10.32 11.39
C TYR A 247 -21.33 10.53 9.93
N ILE A 248 -22.30 11.41 9.73
CA ILE A 248 -22.73 11.89 8.41
C ILE A 248 -22.93 13.40 8.54
N GLY A 249 -22.25 14.18 7.70
CA GLY A 249 -22.35 15.63 7.71
C GLY A 249 -21.73 16.28 6.48
N ASP A 250 -21.42 17.56 6.57
CA ASP A 250 -20.75 18.33 5.53
C ASP A 250 -19.23 18.39 5.76
N ALA A 251 -18.46 18.59 4.69
CA ALA A 251 -17.02 18.86 4.79
C ALA A 251 -16.76 20.32 5.17
N ASP A 252 -15.48 20.70 5.30
CA ASP A 252 -15.05 22.08 5.53
C ASP A 252 -15.28 22.99 4.31
N ARG A 253 -15.44 22.42 3.12
CA ARG A 253 -15.69 23.09 1.83
C ARG A 253 -16.51 22.20 0.88
N TYR A 254 -17.21 22.82 -0.08
CA TYR A 254 -18.19 22.16 -0.96
C TYR A 254 -17.71 22.00 -2.42
N ASP A 255 -16.45 22.30 -2.69
CA ASP A 255 -15.82 22.33 -4.02
C ASP A 255 -14.68 21.29 -4.16
N TYR A 256 -14.83 20.13 -3.51
CA TYR A 256 -13.93 18.99 -3.73
C TYR A 256 -14.13 18.39 -5.13
N ALA A 257 -13.15 18.60 -6.01
CA ALA A 257 -13.15 18.06 -7.37
C ALA A 257 -13.02 16.53 -7.46
N GLN A 258 -12.61 15.86 -6.37
CA GLN A 258 -12.42 14.41 -6.29
C GLN A 258 -12.85 13.92 -4.89
N THR A 259 -13.29 12.66 -4.80
CA THR A 259 -13.52 12.02 -3.50
C THR A 259 -12.18 11.63 -2.88
N VAL A 260 -12.04 11.85 -1.57
CA VAL A 260 -10.82 11.53 -0.82
C VAL A 260 -11.19 10.68 0.39
N ILE A 261 -10.58 9.51 0.50
CA ILE A 261 -10.72 8.60 1.64
C ILE A 261 -9.46 8.73 2.48
N ARG A 262 -9.58 9.41 3.63
CA ARG A 262 -8.52 9.57 4.63
C ARG A 262 -8.59 8.43 5.63
N TYR A 263 -7.47 7.76 5.85
CA TYR A 263 -7.37 6.64 6.79
C TYR A 263 -6.10 6.75 7.63
N ARG A 264 -6.18 6.23 8.86
CA ARG A 264 -5.00 6.06 9.72
C ARG A 264 -4.23 4.82 9.27
N SER A 265 -2.92 4.78 9.57
CA SER A 265 -2.11 3.58 9.38
C SER A 265 -2.78 2.32 9.96
N GLY A 266 -2.58 1.19 9.30
CA GLY A 266 -3.28 -0.08 9.58
C GLY A 266 -4.74 -0.17 9.07
N ASN A 267 -5.36 0.91 8.56
CA ASN A 267 -6.74 0.89 8.05
C ASN A 267 -6.83 0.91 6.51
N LYS A 268 -5.70 0.72 5.81
CA LYS A 268 -5.60 0.83 4.34
C LYS A 268 -6.55 -0.11 3.60
N ASP A 269 -6.66 -1.35 4.06
CA ASP A 269 -7.49 -2.36 3.41
C ASP A 269 -8.98 -2.03 3.53
N VAL A 270 -9.39 -1.43 4.66
CA VAL A 270 -10.75 -0.89 4.83
C VAL A 270 -10.98 0.28 3.89
N ALA A 271 -10.01 1.19 3.78
CA ALA A 271 -10.10 2.35 2.88
C ALA A 271 -10.22 1.93 1.41
N GLN A 272 -9.52 0.86 1.01
CA GLN A 272 -9.64 0.27 -0.32
C GLN A 272 -11.03 -0.35 -0.55
N LEU A 273 -11.55 -1.13 0.41
CA LEU A 273 -12.91 -1.68 0.31
C LEU A 273 -13.99 -0.59 0.27
N VAL A 274 -13.82 0.52 0.99
CA VAL A 274 -14.71 1.70 0.87
C VAL A 274 -14.61 2.32 -0.52
N ALA A 275 -13.40 2.43 -1.08
CA ALA A 275 -13.18 2.98 -2.42
C ALA A 275 -13.82 2.14 -3.52
N ASP A 276 -13.68 0.81 -3.45
CA ASP A 276 -14.28 -0.10 -4.43
C ASP A 276 -15.82 -0.19 -4.31
N GLU A 277 -16.37 -0.06 -3.11
CA GLU A 277 -17.83 0.00 -2.89
C GLU A 277 -18.48 1.26 -3.50
N ILE A 278 -17.82 2.43 -3.41
CA ILE A 278 -18.35 3.69 -3.97
C ILE A 278 -17.99 3.92 -5.44
N LYS A 279 -17.07 3.12 -5.99
CA LYS A 279 -16.54 3.18 -7.37
C LYS A 279 -17.59 3.27 -8.49
N PRO A 280 -18.80 2.66 -8.40
CA PRO A 280 -19.84 2.82 -9.40
C PRO A 280 -20.40 4.26 -9.51
N LYS A 281 -20.13 5.13 -8.53
CA LYS A 281 -20.58 6.53 -8.50
C LYS A 281 -19.45 7.55 -8.33
N TYR A 282 -18.40 7.20 -7.59
CA TYR A 282 -17.30 8.12 -7.25
C TYR A 282 -15.94 7.41 -7.31
N SER A 283 -15.02 7.94 -8.11
CA SER A 283 -13.59 7.61 -8.00
C SER A 283 -12.97 8.31 -6.80
N ALA A 284 -12.25 7.56 -5.97
CA ALA A 284 -11.62 8.08 -4.74
C ALA A 284 -10.10 7.99 -4.78
N ILE A 285 -9.44 8.97 -4.15
CA ILE A 285 -8.02 8.95 -3.80
C ILE A 285 -7.89 8.46 -2.35
N LEU A 286 -6.91 7.59 -2.09
CA LEU A 286 -6.58 7.07 -0.77
C LEU A 286 -5.44 7.91 -0.15
N GLU A 287 -5.74 8.67 0.90
CA GLU A 287 -4.75 9.45 1.66
C GLU A 287 -4.50 8.78 3.03
N GLU A 288 -3.27 8.29 3.26
CA GLU A 288 -2.87 7.85 4.60
C GLU A 288 -2.52 9.07 5.44
N GLU A 289 -3.34 9.36 6.45
CA GLU A 289 -3.05 10.36 7.47
C GLU A 289 -2.11 9.71 8.51
N PRO A 290 -0.82 10.11 8.56
CA PRO A 290 0.07 9.63 9.60
C PRO A 290 -0.48 10.04 10.98
N LEU A 291 -0.17 9.25 12.01
CA LEU A 291 -0.48 9.66 13.37
C LEU A 291 0.29 10.95 13.67
N LEU A 292 -0.40 11.96 14.20
CA LEU A 292 0.24 13.12 14.81
C LEU A 292 0.87 12.66 16.12
N ASP A 293 2.08 12.10 16.02
CA ASP A 293 2.92 11.69 17.12
C ASP A 293 3.47 12.90 17.86
N VAL A 294 2.60 13.51 18.67
CA VAL A 294 2.87 14.50 19.72
C VAL A 294 3.55 15.80 19.23
N GLU A 295 2.74 16.77 18.81
CA GLU A 295 3.17 18.18 18.83
C GLU A 295 3.29 18.65 20.29
N LEU A 296 4.50 19.00 20.73
CA LEU A 296 4.82 19.32 22.11
C LEU A 296 5.02 20.83 22.30
N VAL A 297 3.90 21.52 22.58
CA VAL A 297 3.72 22.97 22.90
C VAL A 297 3.59 23.92 21.71
#